data_AF-A0A9E4ETJ3-F1
#
_entry.id   AF-A0A9E4ETJ3-F1
#
_cell.length_a   1.000
_cell.length_b   1.000
_cell.length_c   1.000
_cell.angle_alpha   90.00
_cell.angle_beta   90.00
_cell.angle_gamma   90.00
#
_symmetry.space_group_name_H-M   'P 1'
#
loop_
_entity.id
_entity.type
_entity.pdbx_description
1 polymer ?
#
loop_
_entity_poly.entity_id
_entity_poly.type
_entity_poly.pdbx_seq_one_letter_code
_entity_poly.pdbx_strand_id
1 'polypeptide(L)'
;MTTSVVAEGKIRLAINQGVTVPEGWLIDGHGEPTTEPNDFKDDPPAAILPLGGDAGHKGYGLSIMVELLGGALSGQGCAAGDREMISNGVLINAYHIEHFTDMETFYDEVEGLMRHVKSSRFAPGFNEILAPGEPEFRTAERRAAEGIEVDDRSWQMACEIGAEFGVDLAGVGES
;
A
#
# COMPACT_ATOMS: atom_id res chain seq x y z
N MET A 1 -1.63 3.89 -2.42
CA MET A 1 -0.24 4.18 -2.00
C MET A 1 -0.24 4.48 -0.50
N THR A 2 0.84 4.20 0.22
CA THR A 2 1.05 4.63 1.62
C THR A 2 1.96 5.88 1.67
N THR A 3 1.91 6.64 2.77
CA THR A 3 2.80 7.80 3.00
C THR A 3 4.18 7.39 3.56
N SER A 4 4.35 6.12 3.92
CA SER A 4 5.62 5.48 4.20
C SER A 4 6.29 4.94 2.92
N VAL A 5 7.57 4.61 2.97
CA VAL A 5 8.29 4.02 1.82
C VAL A 5 7.76 2.62 1.46
N VAL A 6 7.13 1.94 2.42
CA VAL A 6 6.54 0.61 2.25
C VAL A 6 5.36 0.42 3.21
N ALA A 7 4.37 -0.40 2.84
CA ALA A 7 3.30 -0.82 3.74
C ALA A 7 3.80 -1.89 4.74
N GLU A 8 3.31 -1.84 5.99
CA GLU A 8 3.65 -2.83 7.03
C GLU A 8 3.35 -4.28 6.61
N GLY A 9 2.30 -4.49 5.81
CA GLY A 9 1.99 -5.83 5.27
C GLY A 9 3.14 -6.45 4.47
N LYS A 10 3.97 -5.66 3.79
CA LYS A 10 5.18 -6.17 3.12
C LYS A 10 6.28 -6.55 4.10
N ILE A 11 6.37 -5.86 5.24
CA ILE A 11 7.29 -6.24 6.32
C ILE A 11 6.84 -7.58 6.92
N ARG A 12 5.54 -7.74 7.22
CA ARG A 12 4.98 -9.00 7.72
C ARG A 12 5.20 -10.16 6.74
N LEU A 13 5.08 -9.89 5.43
CA LEU A 13 5.41 -10.88 4.40
C LEU A 13 6.89 -11.27 4.44
N ALA A 14 7.80 -10.31 4.57
CA ALA A 14 9.24 -10.58 4.68
C ALA A 14 9.57 -11.41 5.94
N ILE A 15 8.94 -11.10 7.09
CA ILE A 15 9.03 -11.92 8.32
C ILE A 15 8.58 -13.36 8.04
N ASN A 16 7.43 -13.53 7.38
CA ASN A 16 6.88 -14.85 7.09
C ASN A 16 7.74 -15.67 6.12
N GLN A 17 8.40 -14.99 5.17
CA GLN A 17 9.31 -15.61 4.21
C GLN A 17 10.73 -15.80 4.74
N GLY A 18 11.07 -15.18 5.88
CA GLY A 18 12.42 -15.22 6.45
C GLY A 18 13.46 -14.50 5.57
N VAL A 19 13.05 -13.44 4.87
CA VAL A 19 13.91 -12.66 3.97
C VAL A 19 14.11 -11.24 4.50
N THR A 20 15.26 -10.64 4.21
CA THR A 20 15.53 -9.24 4.55
C THR A 20 14.72 -8.28 3.68
N VAL A 21 14.56 -7.04 4.14
CA VAL A 21 13.92 -5.96 3.36
C VAL A 21 14.98 -5.06 2.70
N PRO A 22 14.62 -4.33 1.63
CA PRO A 22 15.53 -3.36 1.02
C PRO A 22 16.04 -2.29 2.00
N GLU A 23 17.27 -1.82 1.78
CA GLU A 23 17.83 -0.67 2.50
C GLU A 23 16.94 0.57 2.37
N GLY A 24 16.90 1.38 3.42
CA GLY A 24 16.10 2.60 3.46
C GLY A 24 14.60 2.37 3.72
N TRP A 25 14.20 1.14 4.07
CA TRP A 25 12.84 0.86 4.53
C TRP A 25 12.65 1.12 6.02
N LEU A 26 13.63 0.72 6.84
CA LEU A 26 13.50 0.64 8.29
C LEU A 26 14.65 1.35 9.02
N ILE A 27 14.32 1.82 10.22
CA ILE A 27 15.29 2.12 11.29
C ILE A 27 14.96 1.22 12.48
N ASP A 28 15.99 0.78 13.21
CA ASP A 28 15.83 0.00 14.43
C ASP A 28 15.36 0.87 15.61
N GLY A 29 15.17 0.25 16.77
CA GLY A 29 14.79 0.94 18.01
C GLY A 29 15.79 1.99 18.50
N HIS A 30 17.04 1.96 18.03
CA HIS A 30 18.07 2.94 18.34
C HIS A 30 18.16 4.07 17.31
N GLY A 31 17.37 3.99 16.23
CA GLY A 31 17.35 4.95 15.14
C GLY A 31 18.40 4.70 14.06
N GLU A 32 19.08 3.55 14.10
CA GLU A 32 20.07 3.15 13.09
C GLU A 32 19.38 2.43 11.91
N PRO A 33 19.86 2.59 10.66
CA PRO A 33 19.29 1.87 9.52
C PRO A 33 19.39 0.34 9.68
N THR A 34 18.29 -0.36 9.43
CA THR A 34 18.23 -1.83 9.45
C THR A 34 17.53 -2.38 8.21
N THR A 35 17.85 -3.64 7.88
CA THR A 35 17.18 -4.44 6.83
C THR A 35 16.52 -5.68 7.42
N GLU A 36 16.59 -5.87 8.74
CA GLU A 36 16.03 -7.06 9.41
C GLU A 36 14.57 -6.80 9.80
N PRO A 37 13.59 -7.48 9.19
CA PRO A 37 12.19 -7.20 9.49
C PRO A 37 11.77 -7.70 10.88
N ASN A 38 12.56 -8.57 11.53
CA ASN A 38 12.28 -9.02 12.89
C ASN A 38 12.52 -7.95 13.96
N ASP A 39 13.25 -6.88 13.66
CA ASP A 39 13.50 -5.76 14.58
C ASP A 39 12.18 -5.03 15.00
N PHE A 40 11.07 -5.28 14.29
CA PHE A 40 9.72 -4.85 14.73
C PHE A 40 9.27 -5.46 16.06
N LYS A 41 9.88 -6.58 16.46
CA LYS A 41 9.55 -7.30 17.69
C LYS A 41 10.43 -6.86 18.87
N ASP A 42 11.44 -6.04 18.61
CA ASP A 42 12.34 -5.53 19.64
C ASP A 42 11.66 -4.45 20.49
N ASP A 43 12.31 -4.09 21.59
CA ASP A 43 11.86 -3.04 22.50
C ASP A 43 13.03 -2.06 22.75
N PRO A 44 12.98 -0.82 22.23
CA PRO A 44 11.92 -0.26 21.39
C PRO A 44 11.85 -0.87 19.98
N PRO A 45 10.66 -0.91 19.34
CA PRO A 45 10.49 -1.54 18.04
C PRO A 45 11.08 -0.69 16.90
N ALA A 46 11.50 -1.36 15.83
CA ALA A 46 11.83 -0.70 14.57
C ALA A 46 10.65 0.12 14.00
N ALA A 47 10.97 1.09 13.15
CA ALA A 47 10.00 1.98 12.51
C ALA A 47 10.19 2.03 10.98
N ILE A 48 9.08 2.18 10.24
CA ILE A 48 9.08 2.36 8.79
C ILE A 48 9.40 3.81 8.45
N LEU A 49 10.35 4.02 7.54
CA LEU A 49 10.71 5.35 7.06
C LEU A 49 9.60 5.99 6.19
N PRO A 50 9.45 7.32 6.24
CA PRO A 50 8.54 8.04 5.36
C PRO A 50 8.90 7.88 3.87
N LEU A 51 7.89 8.03 3.00
CA LEU A 51 8.10 8.06 1.55
C LEU A 51 9.04 9.21 1.15
N GLY A 52 10.03 8.91 0.31
CA GLY A 52 10.87 9.92 -0.36
C GLY A 52 12.37 9.79 -0.16
N GLY A 53 12.87 8.78 0.57
CA GLY A 53 14.31 8.58 0.79
C GLY A 53 14.96 9.82 1.41
N ASP A 54 15.97 10.38 0.74
CA ASP A 54 16.62 11.64 1.14
C ASP A 54 15.65 12.83 1.27
N ALA A 55 14.52 12.77 0.57
CA ALA A 55 13.43 13.75 0.67
C ALA A 55 12.27 13.27 1.57
N GLY A 56 12.53 12.35 2.51
CA GLY A 56 11.52 11.72 3.38
C GLY A 56 10.69 12.70 4.20
N HIS A 57 11.21 13.91 4.47
CA HIS A 57 10.44 14.99 5.08
C HIS A 57 9.15 15.35 4.31
N LYS A 58 9.09 15.08 2.99
CA LYS A 58 7.88 15.26 2.16
C LYS A 58 6.84 14.17 2.44
N GLY A 59 7.26 12.91 2.54
CA GLY A 59 6.38 11.81 2.95
C GLY A 59 5.86 11.98 4.37
N TYR A 60 6.71 12.48 5.28
CA TYR A 60 6.32 12.86 6.63
C TYR A 60 5.29 14.01 6.63
N GLY A 61 5.50 15.06 5.84
CA GLY A 61 4.51 16.13 5.68
C GLY A 61 3.16 15.60 5.17
N LEU A 62 3.19 14.65 4.23
CA LEU A 62 1.98 13.99 3.73
C LEU A 62 1.30 13.11 4.80
N SER A 63 2.07 12.38 5.63
CA SER A 63 1.49 11.59 6.72
C SER A 63 0.80 12.47 7.77
N ILE A 64 1.39 13.61 8.13
CA ILE A 64 0.76 14.59 9.01
C ILE A 64 -0.55 15.13 8.41
N MET A 65 -0.58 15.44 7.11
CA MET A 65 -1.83 15.88 6.46
C MET A 65 -2.91 14.80 6.51
N VAL A 66 -2.56 13.54 6.25
CA VAL A 66 -3.49 12.40 6.35
C VAL A 66 -4.01 12.26 7.78
N GLU A 67 -3.16 12.43 8.78
CA GLU A 67 -3.54 12.28 10.19
C GLU A 67 -4.49 13.41 10.66
N LEU A 68 -4.25 14.64 10.21
CA LEU A 68 -5.09 15.78 10.53
C LEU A 68 -6.46 15.68 9.84
N LEU A 69 -6.48 15.28 8.57
CA LEU A 69 -7.71 15.21 7.77
C LEU A 69 -8.54 13.94 8.04
N GLY A 70 -7.86 12.81 8.19
CA GLY A 70 -8.46 11.52 8.52
C GLY A 70 -8.77 11.46 10.01
N GLY A 71 -7.75 11.53 10.86
CA GLY A 71 -7.88 11.32 12.31
C GLY A 71 -8.56 12.49 13.04
N ALA A 72 -7.92 13.66 13.06
CA ALA A 72 -8.40 14.80 13.85
C ALA A 72 -9.75 15.34 13.35
N LEU A 73 -9.86 15.65 12.06
CA LEU A 73 -11.05 16.27 11.48
C LEU A 73 -12.28 15.36 11.53
N SER A 74 -12.10 14.04 11.37
CA SER A 74 -13.24 13.10 11.48
C SER A 74 -13.65 12.82 12.94
N GLY A 75 -12.91 13.32 13.93
CA GLY A 75 -13.12 13.04 15.35
C GLY A 75 -12.63 11.67 15.84
N GLN A 76 -12.01 10.86 14.97
CA GLN A 76 -11.45 9.56 15.37
C GLN A 76 -10.14 9.69 16.17
N GLY A 77 -9.50 10.86 16.10
CA GLY A 77 -8.26 11.19 16.79
C GLY A 77 -7.02 10.77 16.00
N CYS A 78 -5.87 11.27 16.43
CA CYS A 78 -4.58 10.97 15.81
C CYS A 78 -3.84 9.85 16.55
N ALA A 79 -2.95 9.15 15.83
CA ALA A 79 -1.93 8.24 16.32
C ALA A 79 -0.88 9.01 17.14
N ALA A 80 -1.24 9.37 18.37
CA ALA A 80 -0.38 10.06 19.33
C ALA A 80 -0.62 9.53 20.75
N GLY A 81 0.48 9.28 21.47
CA GLY A 81 0.46 8.76 22.83
C GLY A 81 -0.06 7.31 22.92
N ASP A 82 -0.69 6.97 24.03
CA ASP A 82 -1.15 5.60 24.33
C ASP A 82 -2.54 5.30 23.73
N ARG A 83 -2.98 6.07 22.74
CA ARG A 83 -4.31 5.92 22.16
C ARG A 83 -4.37 4.66 21.29
N GLU A 84 -5.15 3.69 21.72
CA GLU A 84 -5.52 2.57 20.88
C GLU A 84 -6.46 3.04 19.75
N MET A 85 -6.04 2.87 18.50
CA MET A 85 -6.87 3.20 17.34
C MET A 85 -7.84 2.05 17.05
N ILE A 86 -9.11 2.25 17.40
CA ILE A 86 -10.17 1.26 17.21
C ILE A 86 -10.75 1.32 15.78
N SER A 87 -10.59 2.46 15.07
CA SER A 87 -11.06 2.62 13.70
C SER A 87 -10.25 3.66 12.93
N ASN A 88 -10.38 3.68 11.60
CA ASN A 88 -9.75 4.67 10.75
C ASN A 88 -10.67 5.88 10.54
N GLY A 89 -10.15 7.08 10.77
CA GLY A 89 -10.76 8.30 10.29
C GLY A 89 -10.50 8.48 8.79
N VAL A 90 -11.54 8.71 8.00
CA VAL A 90 -11.45 8.80 6.53
C VAL A 90 -12.05 10.10 6.05
N LEU A 91 -11.28 10.83 5.24
CA LEU A 91 -11.78 11.95 4.45
C LEU A 91 -12.02 11.49 3.01
N ILE A 92 -13.22 11.70 2.51
CA ILE A 92 -13.58 11.47 1.10
C ILE A 92 -13.93 12.81 0.47
N ASN A 93 -13.26 13.15 -0.62
CA ASN A 93 -13.57 14.32 -1.44
C ASN A 93 -14.07 13.86 -2.81
N ALA A 94 -15.20 14.41 -3.25
CA ALA A 94 -15.76 14.17 -4.56
C ALA A 94 -15.95 15.50 -5.29
N TYR A 95 -15.46 15.57 -6.53
CA TYR A 95 -15.54 16.76 -7.36
C TYR A 95 -16.42 16.48 -8.57
N HIS A 96 -17.43 17.30 -8.80
CA HIS A 96 -18.26 17.21 -10.00
C HIS A 96 -17.60 18.01 -11.13
N ILE A 97 -16.97 17.28 -12.06
CA ILE A 97 -16.07 17.82 -13.10
C ILE A 97 -16.74 18.92 -13.93
N GLU A 98 -18.01 18.75 -14.29
CA GLU A 98 -18.76 19.71 -15.13
C GLU A 98 -18.95 21.09 -14.50
N HIS A 99 -18.65 21.28 -13.20
CA HIS A 99 -18.59 22.62 -12.61
C HIS A 99 -17.30 23.38 -12.94
N PHE A 100 -16.26 22.69 -13.42
CA PHE A 100 -14.94 23.26 -13.70
C PHE A 100 -14.64 23.29 -15.21
N THR A 101 -15.02 22.25 -15.94
CA THR A 101 -14.81 22.13 -17.39
C THR A 101 -15.81 21.12 -17.97
N ASP A 102 -16.09 21.18 -19.27
CA ASP A 102 -16.87 20.13 -19.92
C ASP A 102 -16.12 18.79 -19.94
N MET A 103 -16.88 17.70 -20.00
CA MET A 103 -16.35 16.34 -19.90
C MET A 103 -15.40 15.97 -21.05
N GLU A 104 -15.67 16.42 -22.28
CA GLU A 104 -14.85 16.10 -23.45
C GLU A 104 -13.46 16.72 -23.31
N THR A 105 -13.40 18.03 -23.00
CA THR A 105 -12.14 18.73 -22.70
C THR A 105 -11.38 18.07 -21.55
N PHE A 106 -12.06 17.65 -20.48
CA PHE A 106 -11.41 16.95 -19.37
C PHE A 106 -10.78 15.62 -19.80
N TYR A 107 -11.50 14.82 -20.58
CA TYR A 107 -10.98 13.54 -21.07
C TYR A 107 -9.81 13.73 -22.03
N ASP A 108 -9.88 14.71 -22.93
CA ASP A 108 -8.81 15.03 -23.86
C ASP A 108 -7.53 15.45 -23.12
N GLU A 109 -7.64 16.26 -22.07
CA GLU A 109 -6.49 16.66 -21.22
C GLU A 109 -5.89 15.46 -20.46
N VAL A 110 -6.74 14.61 -19.87
CA VAL A 110 -6.28 13.41 -19.17
C VAL A 110 -5.60 12.43 -20.13
N GLU A 111 -6.20 12.17 -21.28
CA GLU A 111 -5.62 11.27 -22.30
C GLU A 111 -4.32 11.86 -22.86
N GLY A 112 -4.29 13.16 -23.14
CA GLY A 112 -3.11 13.90 -23.57
C GLY A 112 -1.95 13.74 -22.58
N LEU A 113 -2.21 13.95 -21.29
CA LEU A 113 -1.22 13.77 -20.23
C LEU A 113 -0.73 12.32 -20.15
N MET A 114 -1.62 11.34 -20.15
CA MET A 114 -1.25 9.92 -20.08
C MET A 114 -0.42 9.50 -21.29
N ARG A 115 -0.80 9.93 -22.50
CA ARG A 115 -0.04 9.68 -23.72
C ARG A 115 1.35 10.31 -23.64
N HIS A 116 1.44 11.54 -23.16
CA HIS A 116 2.72 12.23 -22.98
C HIS A 116 3.63 11.49 -22.00
N VAL A 117 3.15 11.17 -20.80
CA VAL A 117 3.91 10.45 -19.78
C VAL A 117 4.41 9.11 -20.32
N LYS A 118 3.53 8.32 -20.93
CA LYS A 118 3.86 6.99 -21.48
C LYS A 118 4.78 7.03 -22.71
N SER A 119 4.89 8.17 -23.37
CA SER A 119 5.84 8.38 -24.49
C SER A 119 7.27 8.70 -24.05
N SER A 120 7.51 8.85 -22.74
CA SER A 120 8.84 9.19 -22.23
C SER A 120 9.85 8.08 -22.49
N ARG A 121 11.13 8.47 -22.64
CA ARG A 121 12.22 7.49 -22.82
C ARG A 121 12.29 6.54 -21.63
N PHE A 122 12.46 5.26 -21.93
CA PHE A 122 12.60 4.24 -20.90
C PHE A 122 14.02 4.24 -20.32
N ALA A 123 14.11 3.90 -19.03
CA ALA A 123 15.38 3.56 -18.42
C ALA A 123 15.91 2.22 -18.99
N PRO A 124 17.22 1.96 -18.97
CA PRO A 124 17.77 0.67 -19.38
C PRO A 124 17.08 -0.50 -18.65
N GLY A 125 16.67 -1.52 -19.41
CA GLY A 125 15.97 -2.69 -18.88
C GLY A 125 14.44 -2.55 -18.80
N PHE A 126 13.88 -1.38 -19.10
CA PHE A 126 12.43 -1.14 -19.14
C PHE A 126 11.93 -0.95 -20.58
N ASN A 127 10.71 -1.40 -20.85
CA ASN A 127 10.07 -1.35 -22.17
C ASN A 127 8.71 -0.63 -22.16
N GLU A 128 8.20 -0.24 -21.00
CA GLU A 128 6.96 0.52 -20.85
C GLU A 128 6.96 1.38 -19.60
N ILE A 129 6.07 2.38 -19.58
CA ILE A 129 5.73 3.19 -18.40
C ILE A 129 4.26 2.92 -18.11
N LEU A 130 3.95 2.62 -16.85
CA LEU A 130 2.59 2.32 -16.40
C LEU A 130 1.97 3.53 -15.71
N ALA A 131 0.70 3.80 -16.01
CA ALA A 131 -0.07 4.82 -15.32
C ALA A 131 -0.51 4.33 -13.91
N PRO A 132 -0.76 5.23 -12.94
CA PRO A 132 -1.37 4.85 -11.68
C PRO A 132 -2.70 4.09 -11.90
N GLY A 133 -2.83 2.90 -11.33
CA GLY A 133 -4.00 2.03 -11.51
C GLY A 133 -3.88 1.03 -12.68
N GLU A 134 -2.95 1.23 -13.61
CA GLU A 134 -2.72 0.29 -14.72
C GLU A 134 -2.17 -1.07 -14.26
N PRO A 135 -1.19 -1.15 -13.32
CA PRO A 135 -0.74 -2.43 -12.77
C PRO A 135 -1.88 -3.22 -12.11
N GLU A 136 -2.74 -2.53 -11.34
CA GLU A 136 -3.87 -3.12 -10.65
C GLU A 136 -4.94 -3.59 -11.64
N PHE A 137 -5.24 -2.80 -12.68
CA PHE A 137 -6.17 -3.17 -13.75
C PHE A 137 -5.73 -4.46 -14.46
N ARG A 138 -4.47 -4.51 -14.92
CA ARG A 138 -3.91 -5.71 -15.57
C ARG A 138 -3.90 -6.92 -14.64
N THR A 139 -3.59 -6.71 -13.36
CA THR A 139 -3.61 -7.80 -12.35
C THR A 139 -5.01 -8.33 -12.11
N ALA A 140 -6.02 -7.45 -12.11
CA ALA A 140 -7.43 -7.83 -11.96
C ALA A 140 -7.93 -8.62 -13.17
N GLU A 141 -7.63 -8.19 -14.40
CA GLU A 141 -7.96 -8.94 -15.62
C GLU A 141 -7.33 -10.33 -15.61
N ARG A 142 -6.03 -10.42 -15.30
CA ARG A 142 -5.33 -11.70 -15.21
C ARG A 142 -5.96 -12.61 -14.15
N ARG A 143 -6.20 -12.12 -12.94
CA ARG A 143 -6.76 -12.92 -11.83
C ARG A 143 -8.21 -13.33 -12.07
N ALA A 144 -8.97 -12.54 -12.83
CA ALA A 144 -10.31 -12.93 -13.24
C ALA A 144 -10.29 -14.11 -14.23
N ALA A 145 -9.24 -14.23 -15.06
CA ALA A 145 -9.09 -15.31 -16.03
C ALA A 145 -8.37 -16.54 -15.47
N GLU A 146 -7.33 -16.35 -14.65
CA GLU A 146 -6.40 -17.39 -14.20
C GLU A 146 -6.62 -17.81 -12.74
N GLY A 147 -7.45 -17.08 -11.98
CA GLY A 147 -7.62 -17.27 -10.55
C GLY A 147 -6.64 -16.45 -9.70
N ILE A 148 -6.78 -16.56 -8.38
CA ILE A 148 -5.96 -15.83 -7.40
C ILE A 148 -5.01 -16.82 -6.74
N GLU A 149 -3.71 -16.59 -6.93
CA GLU A 149 -2.68 -17.33 -6.19
C GLU A 149 -2.69 -16.90 -4.71
N VAL A 150 -2.69 -17.90 -3.83
CA VAL A 150 -2.63 -17.75 -2.37
C VAL A 150 -1.51 -18.66 -1.88
N ASP A 151 -0.63 -18.15 -1.01
CA ASP A 151 0.45 -18.96 -0.47
C ASP A 151 -0.07 -20.02 0.52
N ASP A 152 0.66 -21.13 0.65
CA ASP A 152 0.26 -22.29 1.45
C ASP A 152 -0.09 -21.93 2.89
N ARG A 153 0.65 -20.99 3.51
CA ARG A 153 0.42 -20.60 4.89
C ARG A 153 -0.88 -19.82 5.03
N SER A 154 -1.11 -18.84 4.15
CA SER A 154 -2.37 -18.09 4.12
C SER A 154 -3.56 -19.00 3.82
N TRP A 155 -3.39 -19.98 2.91
CA TRP A 155 -4.44 -20.96 2.59
C TRP A 155 -4.77 -21.86 3.78
N GLN A 156 -3.74 -22.38 4.46
CA GLN A 156 -3.93 -23.19 5.66
C GLN A 156 -4.68 -22.43 6.75
N MET A 157 -4.31 -21.17 7.00
CA MET A 157 -5.02 -20.32 7.96
C MET A 157 -6.50 -20.11 7.58
N ALA A 158 -6.79 -19.92 6.29
CA ALA A 158 -8.17 -19.81 5.82
C ALA A 158 -8.95 -21.12 6.06
N CYS A 159 -8.37 -22.28 5.76
CA CYS A 159 -8.98 -23.59 6.03
C CYS A 159 -9.25 -23.84 7.52
N GLU A 160 -8.31 -23.47 8.40
CA GLU A 160 -8.47 -23.60 9.85
C GLU A 160 -9.65 -22.75 10.36
N ILE A 161 -9.75 -21.50 9.92
CA ILE A 161 -10.88 -20.62 10.23
C ILE A 161 -12.18 -21.17 9.64
N GLY A 162 -12.16 -21.63 8.39
CA GLY A 162 -13.32 -22.24 7.74
C GLY A 162 -13.88 -23.40 8.58
N ALA A 163 -13.01 -24.30 9.05
CA ALA A 163 -13.39 -25.43 9.89
C ALA A 163 -14.03 -25.00 11.22
N GLU A 164 -13.54 -23.93 11.86
CA GLU A 164 -14.12 -23.37 13.09
C GLU A 164 -15.59 -22.95 12.88
N PHE A 165 -15.90 -22.40 11.70
CA PHE A 165 -17.25 -21.95 11.34
C PHE A 165 -18.06 -22.97 10.54
N GLY A 166 -17.57 -24.21 10.37
CA GLY A 166 -18.25 -25.27 9.63
C GLY A 166 -18.30 -25.07 8.11
N VAL A 167 -17.37 -24.30 7.55
CA VAL A 167 -17.18 -24.08 6.12
C VAL A 167 -16.00 -24.92 5.62
N ASP A 168 -16.27 -25.90 4.76
CA ASP A 168 -15.23 -26.72 4.14
C ASP A 168 -14.63 -26.02 2.91
N LEU A 169 -13.35 -25.68 3.01
CA LEU A 169 -12.57 -25.04 1.95
C LEU A 169 -11.64 -26.02 1.21
N ALA A 170 -11.56 -27.29 1.64
CA ALA A 170 -10.59 -28.26 1.13
C ALA A 170 -10.78 -28.60 -0.37
N GLY A 171 -11.97 -28.32 -0.94
CA GLY A 171 -12.27 -28.53 -2.37
C GLY A 171 -12.21 -27.27 -3.25
N VAL A 172 -11.86 -26.11 -2.70
CA VAL A 172 -11.78 -24.85 -3.45
C VAL A 172 -10.35 -24.68 -3.98
N GLY A 173 -10.09 -25.01 -5.25
CA GLY A 173 -8.79 -24.76 -5.89
C GLY A 173 -8.13 -25.95 -6.60
N GLU A 174 -8.75 -27.14 -6.62
CA GLU A 174 -8.32 -28.23 -7.50
C GLU A 174 -8.94 -28.07 -8.91
N SER A 175 -8.41 -27.16 -9.72
CA SER A 175 -8.67 -27.10 -11.17
C SER A 175 -7.50 -26.54 -11.94
#